data_AF-A0A0S8IZ59-F1
#
_entry.id   AF-A0A0S8IZ59-F1
#
_cell.length_a   1.000
_cell.length_b   1.000
_cell.length_c   1.000
_cell.angle_alpha   90.00
_cell.angle_beta   90.00
_cell.angle_gamma   90.00
#
_symmetry.space_group_name_H-M   'P 1'
#
loop_
_entity.id
_entity.type
_entity.pdbx_description
1 polymer ?
#
loop_
_entity_poly.entity_id
_entity_poly.type
_entity_poly.pdbx_seq_one_letter_code
_entity_poly.pdbx_strand_id
1 'polypeptide(L)'
;MIQAARRRVRDNPNDEAAVLDLARLLVVLEFRRDALDVLLEGSERIPHAMRIEKQVLELFDRLADEHGRETYLAKRIQAFPKRADLVFRHVRSLYLLRRRAEAAAELDRVTADLTPPERFARYLEMARSLRREGLTTGAAGLFEKLVEWTPARLDVRRELAETYLALGDRRRARKLFAADLARDTDVENVLDVVPFM
;
A
#
# COMPACT_ATOMS: atom_id res chain seq x y z
N MET A 1 24.91 25.08 11.41
CA MET A 1 23.98 24.83 10.29
C MET A 1 22.55 24.53 10.76
N ILE A 2 22.31 23.54 11.63
CA ILE A 2 20.94 23.22 12.12
C ILE A 2 20.24 24.44 12.74
N GLN A 3 20.91 25.20 13.61
CA GLN A 3 20.28 26.36 14.27
C GLN A 3 19.83 27.44 13.28
N ALA A 4 20.58 27.67 12.21
CA ALA A 4 20.19 28.60 11.15
C ALA A 4 18.98 28.08 10.36
N ALA A 5 18.94 26.78 10.04
CA ALA A 5 17.79 26.16 9.37
C ALA A 5 16.52 26.17 10.26
N ARG A 6 16.66 25.86 11.57
CA ARG A 6 15.57 25.97 12.56
C ARG A 6 15.06 27.40 12.64
N ARG A 7 15.96 28.39 12.66
CA ARG A 7 15.58 29.80 12.63
C ARG A 7 14.80 30.16 11.36
N ARG A 8 15.25 29.71 10.19
CA ARG A 8 14.55 29.96 8.92
C ARG A 8 13.11 29.43 8.93
N VAL A 9 12.90 28.22 9.45
CA VAL A 9 11.54 27.65 9.60
C VAL A 9 10.71 28.43 10.63
N ARG A 10 11.30 28.89 11.74
CA ARG A 10 10.57 29.74 12.71
C ARG A 10 10.17 31.08 12.12
N ASP A 11 11.07 31.71 11.37
CA ASP A 11 10.87 33.03 10.79
C ASP A 11 9.90 32.95 9.58
N ASN A 12 9.86 31.81 8.88
CA ASN A 12 8.99 31.55 7.73
C ASN A 12 8.31 30.16 7.82
N PRO A 13 7.33 29.97 8.73
CA PRO A 13 6.77 28.66 9.04
C PRO A 13 5.91 28.05 7.92
N ASN A 14 5.52 28.86 6.93
CA ASN A 14 4.76 28.43 5.76
C ASN A 14 5.65 28.31 4.49
N ASP A 15 6.97 28.45 4.61
CA ASP A 15 7.92 28.21 3.51
C ASP A 15 8.21 26.69 3.41
N GLU A 16 7.61 26.04 2.42
CA GLU A 16 7.81 24.61 2.13
C GLU A 16 9.30 24.28 1.95
N ALA A 17 10.07 25.16 1.30
CA ALA A 17 11.50 24.92 1.07
C ALA A 17 12.29 24.96 2.39
N ALA A 18 11.98 25.90 3.28
CA ALA A 18 12.63 25.96 4.59
C ALA A 18 12.39 24.70 5.42
N VAL A 19 11.14 24.19 5.44
CA VAL A 19 10.78 22.95 6.14
C VAL A 19 11.55 21.76 5.56
N LEU A 20 11.56 21.60 4.23
CA LEU A 20 12.25 20.51 3.55
C LEU A 20 13.77 20.56 3.73
N ASP A 21 14.37 21.76 3.69
CA ASP A 21 15.81 21.95 3.90
C ASP A 21 16.21 21.54 5.32
N LEU A 22 15.43 21.94 6.33
CA LEU A 22 15.67 21.55 7.72
C LEU A 22 15.50 20.03 7.91
N ALA A 23 14.42 19.45 7.41
CA ALA A 23 14.17 18.02 7.52
C ALA A 23 15.29 17.20 6.85
N ARG A 24 15.74 17.61 5.66
CA ARG A 24 16.86 16.96 4.97
C ARG A 24 18.16 17.03 5.77
N LEU A 25 18.48 18.20 6.34
CA LEU A 25 19.66 18.37 7.17
C LEU A 25 19.60 17.46 8.41
N LEU A 26 18.43 17.34 9.04
CA LEU A 26 18.22 16.45 10.17
C LEU A 26 18.38 14.96 9.78
N VAL A 27 17.86 14.55 8.62
CA VAL A 27 18.05 13.18 8.10
C VAL A 27 19.54 12.87 7.84
N VAL A 28 20.28 13.79 7.21
CA VAL A 28 21.73 13.63 6.95
C VAL A 28 22.53 13.49 8.24
N LEU A 29 22.06 14.12 9.31
CA LEU A 29 22.68 14.05 10.64
C LEU A 29 22.09 12.91 11.50
N GLU A 30 21.38 11.97 10.90
CA GLU A 30 20.79 10.79 11.55
C GLU A 30 19.69 11.11 12.59
N PHE A 31 19.26 12.37 12.70
CA PHE A 31 18.13 12.81 13.53
C PHE A 31 16.79 12.58 12.83
N ARG A 32 16.50 11.32 12.48
CA ARG A 32 15.31 10.95 11.69
C ARG A 32 13.98 11.26 12.40
N ARG A 33 13.91 11.13 13.73
CA ARG A 33 12.69 11.47 14.49
C ARG A 33 12.43 12.98 14.50
N ASP A 34 13.44 13.79 14.81
CA ASP A 34 13.33 15.25 14.70
C ASP A 34 12.95 15.70 13.27
N ALA A 35 13.49 15.05 12.25
CA ALA A 35 13.12 15.33 10.86
C ALA A 35 11.63 15.05 10.60
N LEU A 36 11.12 13.96 11.16
CA LEU A 36 9.70 13.60 11.06
C LEU A 36 8.83 14.63 11.78
N ASP A 37 9.19 15.05 12.99
CA ASP A 37 8.45 16.06 13.75
C ASP A 37 8.35 17.38 12.98
N VAL A 38 9.47 17.84 12.39
CA VAL A 38 9.50 19.05 11.55
C VAL A 38 8.59 18.91 10.33
N LEU A 39 8.59 17.74 9.67
CA LEU A 39 7.74 17.50 8.50
C LEU A 39 6.26 17.39 8.89
N LEU A 40 5.93 16.77 10.03
CA LEU A 40 4.57 16.67 10.54
C LEU A 40 4.02 18.06 10.84
N GLU A 41 4.74 18.88 11.61
CA GLU A 41 4.37 20.28 11.87
C GLU A 41 4.20 21.07 10.57
N GLY A 42 5.13 20.93 9.63
CA GLY A 42 5.06 21.58 8.33
C GLY A 42 3.85 21.14 7.51
N SER A 43 3.46 19.86 7.60
CA SER A 43 2.29 19.32 6.89
C SER A 43 0.96 19.81 7.44
N GLU A 44 0.91 20.19 8.72
CA GLU A 44 -0.25 20.82 9.35
C GLU A 44 -0.37 22.30 8.95
N ARG A 45 0.77 23.01 8.86
CA ARG A 45 0.80 24.42 8.46
C ARG A 45 0.61 24.64 6.96
N ILE A 46 1.05 23.68 6.15
CA ILE A 46 0.99 23.75 4.68
C ILE A 46 0.27 22.50 4.15
N PRO A 47 -1.07 22.39 4.31
CA PRO A 47 -1.78 21.14 4.08
C PRO A 47 -1.74 20.63 2.63
N HIS A 48 -1.46 21.49 1.65
CA HIS A 48 -1.38 21.10 0.25
C HIS A 48 0.06 20.84 -0.25
N ALA A 49 1.07 20.90 0.63
CA ALA A 49 2.46 20.64 0.29
C ALA A 49 2.72 19.14 0.03
N MET A 50 2.52 18.72 -1.23
CA MET A 50 2.69 17.33 -1.65
C MET A 50 4.11 16.80 -1.43
N ARG A 51 5.13 17.65 -1.46
CA ARG A 51 6.52 17.21 -1.23
C ARG A 51 6.76 16.91 0.24
N ILE A 52 6.20 17.72 1.15
CA ILE A 52 6.23 17.43 2.59
C ILE A 52 5.48 16.12 2.88
N GLU A 53 4.26 15.95 2.38
CA GLU A 53 3.48 14.71 2.57
C GLU A 53 4.24 13.47 2.06
N LYS A 54 4.90 13.57 0.91
CA LYS A 54 5.76 12.50 0.40
C LYS A 54 6.92 12.19 1.36
N GLN A 55 7.63 13.20 1.87
CA GLN A 55 8.74 12.98 2.80
C GLN A 55 8.28 12.41 4.15
N VAL A 56 7.12 12.82 4.66
CA VAL A 56 6.53 12.25 5.88
C VAL A 56 6.33 10.74 5.71
N LEU A 57 5.69 10.32 4.62
CA LEU A 57 5.39 8.91 4.37
C LEU A 57 6.65 8.08 4.13
N GLU A 58 7.62 8.60 3.37
CA GLU A 58 8.92 7.94 3.18
C GLU A 58 9.69 7.77 4.51
N LEU A 59 9.55 8.72 5.43
CA LEU A 59 10.25 8.68 6.71
C LEU A 59 9.58 7.73 7.69
N PHE A 60 8.24 7.63 7.68
CA PHE A 60 7.52 6.57 8.38
C PHE A 60 7.96 5.18 7.91
N ASP A 61 8.02 4.95 6.59
CA ASP A 61 8.44 3.68 6.01
C ASP A 61 9.89 3.32 6.45
N ARG A 62 10.81 4.31 6.48
CA ARG A 62 12.20 4.10 6.96
C ARG A 62 12.31 3.82 8.45
N LEU A 63 11.41 4.39 9.25
CA LEU A 63 11.37 4.20 10.69
C LEU A 63 10.59 2.93 11.10
N ALA A 64 9.94 2.26 10.13
CA ALA A 64 8.99 1.18 10.37
C ALA A 64 7.89 1.56 11.39
N ASP A 65 7.51 2.85 11.41
CA ASP A 65 6.47 3.36 12.31
C ASP A 65 5.11 3.34 11.60
N GLU A 66 4.55 2.13 11.53
CA GLU A 66 3.29 1.89 10.81
C GLU A 66 2.08 2.49 11.53
N HIS A 67 2.16 2.67 12.84
CA HIS A 67 1.10 3.26 13.63
C HIS A 67 1.04 4.78 13.43
N GLY A 68 2.20 5.44 13.46
CA GLY A 68 2.32 6.86 13.11
C GLY A 68 1.88 7.13 11.68
N ARG A 69 2.29 6.28 10.73
CA ARG A 69 1.87 6.34 9.32
C ARG A 69 0.36 6.25 9.15
N GLU A 70 -0.27 5.29 9.82
CA GLU A 70 -1.72 5.08 9.75
C GLU A 70 -2.47 6.26 10.37
N THR A 71 -2.04 6.75 11.52
CA THR A 71 -2.62 7.92 12.19
C THR A 71 -2.54 9.17 11.30
N TYR A 72 -1.37 9.39 10.69
CA TYR A 72 -1.16 10.51 9.77
C TYR A 72 -2.11 10.41 8.57
N LEU A 73 -2.15 9.25 7.90
CA LEU A 73 -3.02 9.05 6.74
C LEU A 73 -4.50 9.19 7.09
N ALA A 74 -4.95 8.66 8.23
CA ALA A 74 -6.33 8.79 8.69
C ALA A 74 -6.73 10.27 8.87
N LYS A 75 -5.89 11.08 9.53
CA LYS A 75 -6.11 12.53 9.67
C LYS A 75 -6.16 13.24 8.31
N ARG A 76 -5.27 12.87 7.39
CA ARG A 76 -5.21 13.47 6.05
C ARG A 76 -6.42 13.12 5.19
N ILE A 77 -6.93 11.89 5.27
CA ILE A 77 -8.15 11.47 4.57
C ILE A 77 -9.36 12.22 5.14
N GLN A 78 -9.44 12.41 6.46
CA GLN A 78 -10.49 13.20 7.08
C GLN A 78 -10.49 14.66 6.58
N ALA A 79 -9.31 15.27 6.45
CA ALA A 79 -9.18 16.63 5.92
C ALA A 79 -9.40 16.72 4.41
N PHE A 80 -9.03 15.69 3.65
CA PHE A 80 -9.06 15.65 2.19
C PHE A 80 -9.76 14.37 1.66
N PRO A 81 -11.09 14.23 1.85
CA PRO A 81 -11.80 12.98 1.57
C PRO A 81 -11.82 12.57 0.09
N LYS A 82 -11.50 13.49 -0.83
CA LYS A 82 -11.42 13.22 -2.27
C LYS A 82 -10.08 12.62 -2.73
N ARG A 83 -9.08 12.52 -1.83
CA ARG A 83 -7.74 11.99 -2.15
C ARG A 83 -7.72 10.46 -2.11
N ALA A 84 -8.25 9.83 -3.16
CA ALA A 84 -8.29 8.37 -3.27
C ALA A 84 -6.90 7.72 -3.16
N ASP A 85 -5.84 8.40 -3.62
CA ASP A 85 -4.46 7.94 -3.50
C ASP A 85 -4.02 7.77 -2.03
N LEU A 86 -4.49 8.62 -1.12
CA LEU A 86 -4.22 8.49 0.31
C LEU A 86 -4.98 7.34 0.94
N VAL A 87 -6.21 7.09 0.48
CA VAL A 87 -7.02 5.95 0.95
C VAL A 87 -6.34 4.63 0.60
N PHE A 88 -5.81 4.46 -0.62
CA PHE A 88 -5.05 3.25 -0.96
C PHE A 88 -3.78 3.10 -0.12
N ARG A 89 -3.08 4.21 0.19
CA ARG A 89 -1.93 4.17 1.11
C ARG A 89 -2.33 3.79 2.53
N HIS A 90 -3.51 4.21 2.99
CA HIS A 90 -4.06 3.88 4.30
C HIS A 90 -4.47 2.41 4.38
N VAL A 91 -5.18 1.88 3.38
CA VAL A 91 -5.48 0.44 3.24
C VAL A 91 -4.20 -0.40 3.38
N ARG A 92 -3.12 0.01 2.71
CA ARG A 92 -1.80 -0.66 2.83
C ARG A 92 -1.23 -0.58 4.25
N SER A 93 -1.32 0.58 4.93
CA SER A 93 -0.97 0.73 6.35
C SER A 93 -1.75 -0.23 7.25
N LEU A 94 -3.05 -0.41 7.01
CA LEU A 94 -3.87 -1.34 7.77
C LEU A 94 -3.41 -2.80 7.61
N TYR A 95 -2.99 -3.20 6.40
CA TYR A 95 -2.40 -4.52 6.19
C TYR A 95 -1.06 -4.72 6.91
N LEU A 96 -0.20 -3.70 6.93
CA LEU A 96 1.06 -3.70 7.69
C LEU A 96 0.79 -3.89 9.19
N LEU A 97 -0.23 -3.21 9.72
CA LEU A 97 -0.70 -3.34 11.10
C LEU A 97 -1.50 -4.63 11.38
N ARG A 98 -1.61 -5.55 10.41
CA ARG A 98 -2.42 -6.78 10.50
C ARG A 98 -3.92 -6.56 10.72
N ARG A 99 -4.43 -5.33 10.54
CA ARG A 99 -5.84 -4.94 10.61
C ARG A 99 -6.57 -5.28 9.30
N ARG A 100 -6.53 -6.56 8.91
CA ARG A 100 -6.95 -7.03 7.57
C ARG A 100 -8.43 -6.80 7.27
N ALA A 101 -9.30 -6.98 8.26
CA ALA A 101 -10.74 -6.79 8.09
C ALA A 101 -11.06 -5.31 7.77
N GLU A 102 -10.43 -4.39 8.48
CA GLU A 102 -10.57 -2.96 8.25
C GLU A 102 -9.98 -2.56 6.90
N ALA A 103 -8.81 -3.10 6.54
CA ALA A 103 -8.19 -2.86 5.25
C ALA A 103 -9.10 -3.29 4.08
N ALA A 104 -9.72 -4.48 4.19
CA ALA A 104 -10.62 -5.00 3.18
C ALA A 104 -11.91 -4.17 3.08
N ALA A 105 -12.50 -3.78 4.21
CA ALA A 105 -13.69 -2.94 4.24
C ALA A 105 -13.44 -1.56 3.62
N GLU A 106 -12.28 -0.96 3.91
CA GLU A 106 -11.89 0.34 3.35
C GLU A 106 -11.59 0.24 1.85
N LEU A 107 -10.96 -0.84 1.39
CA LEU A 107 -10.75 -1.11 -0.03
C LEU A 107 -12.08 -1.30 -0.78
N ASP A 108 -13.03 -2.02 -0.18
CA ASP A 108 -14.38 -2.15 -0.72
C ASP A 108 -15.07 -0.80 -0.83
N ARG A 109 -14.99 0.03 0.21
CA ARG A 109 -15.59 1.37 0.23
C ARG A 109 -15.02 2.29 -0.86
N VAL A 110 -13.69 2.36 -1.00
CA VAL A 110 -13.04 3.27 -1.97
C VAL A 110 -13.18 2.82 -3.42
N THR A 111 -13.52 1.54 -3.64
CA THR A 111 -13.72 0.98 -4.98
C THR A 111 -15.19 0.75 -5.34
N ALA A 112 -16.12 1.14 -4.48
CA ALA A 112 -17.55 0.86 -4.64
C ALA A 112 -18.15 1.47 -5.92
N ASP A 113 -17.70 2.68 -6.27
CA ASP A 113 -18.21 3.42 -7.43
C ASP A 113 -17.47 3.10 -8.74
N LEU A 114 -16.46 2.22 -8.70
CA LEU A 114 -15.71 1.83 -9.89
C LEU A 114 -16.48 0.78 -10.70
N THR A 115 -16.29 0.80 -12.03
CA THR A 115 -16.82 -0.27 -12.88
C THR A 115 -16.17 -1.62 -12.50
N PRO A 116 -16.81 -2.78 -12.77
CA PRO A 116 -16.24 -4.07 -12.42
C PRO A 116 -14.81 -4.30 -12.94
N PRO A 117 -14.44 -3.93 -14.20
CA PRO A 117 -13.06 -4.04 -14.67
C PRO A 117 -12.08 -3.14 -13.91
N GLU A 118 -12.47 -1.91 -13.58
CA GLU A 118 -11.62 -0.98 -12.82
C GLU A 118 -11.43 -1.45 -11.39
N ARG A 119 -12.50 -1.88 -10.72
CA ARG A 119 -12.45 -2.45 -9.38
C ARG A 119 -11.55 -3.69 -9.34
N PHE A 120 -11.69 -4.58 -10.32
CA PHE A 120 -10.81 -5.73 -10.48
C PHE A 120 -9.34 -5.31 -10.59
N ALA A 121 -9.03 -4.33 -11.45
CA ALA A 121 -7.67 -3.83 -11.63
C ALA A 121 -7.09 -3.25 -10.32
N ARG A 122 -7.88 -2.52 -9.53
CA ARG A 122 -7.45 -1.99 -8.22
C ARG A 122 -7.16 -3.07 -7.20
N TYR A 123 -8.02 -4.09 -7.14
CA TYR A 123 -7.80 -5.24 -6.27
C TYR A 123 -6.53 -6.01 -6.66
N LEU A 124 -6.32 -6.24 -7.96
CA LEU A 124 -5.15 -6.93 -8.48
C LEU A 124 -3.86 -6.16 -8.21
N GLU A 125 -3.87 -4.84 -8.42
CA GLU A 125 -2.74 -3.97 -8.10
C GLU A 125 -2.38 -4.02 -6.62
N MET A 126 -3.39 -3.92 -5.74
CA MET A 126 -3.19 -4.01 -4.29
C MET A 126 -2.67 -5.38 -3.87
N ALA A 127 -3.24 -6.47 -4.36
CA ALA A 127 -2.79 -7.83 -4.08
C ALA A 127 -1.32 -8.04 -4.46
N ARG A 128 -0.92 -7.59 -5.66
CA ARG A 128 0.46 -7.62 -6.13
C ARG A 128 1.39 -6.75 -5.29
N SER A 129 0.95 -5.57 -4.85
CA SER A 129 1.73 -4.71 -3.94
C SER A 129 1.98 -5.41 -2.60
N LEU A 130 0.93 -5.91 -1.96
CA LEU A 130 1.04 -6.64 -0.70
C LEU A 130 1.98 -7.85 -0.82
N ARG A 131 1.92 -8.57 -1.94
CA ARG A 131 2.83 -9.70 -2.21
C ARG A 131 4.29 -9.24 -2.29
N ARG A 132 4.60 -8.18 -3.04
CA ARG A 132 5.97 -7.61 -3.13
C ARG A 132 6.51 -7.16 -1.78
N GLU A 133 5.64 -6.76 -0.86
CA GLU A 133 5.98 -6.30 0.48
C GLU A 133 6.04 -7.43 1.52
N GLY A 134 5.85 -8.69 1.11
CA GLY A 134 5.86 -9.84 2.02
C GLY A 134 4.61 -9.93 2.90
N LEU A 135 3.56 -9.15 2.62
CA LEU A 135 2.26 -9.22 3.29
C LEU A 135 1.41 -10.35 2.69
N THR A 136 2.00 -11.54 2.60
CA THR A 136 1.53 -12.65 1.78
C THR A 136 0.12 -13.12 2.14
N THR A 137 -0.26 -13.12 3.42
CA THR A 137 -1.63 -13.49 3.80
C THR A 137 -2.67 -12.45 3.41
N GLY A 138 -2.32 -11.16 3.43
CA GLY A 138 -3.21 -10.10 2.94
C GLY A 138 -3.37 -10.19 1.42
N ALA A 139 -2.27 -10.42 0.71
CA ALA A 139 -2.28 -10.68 -0.72
C ALA A 139 -3.15 -11.88 -1.08
N ALA A 140 -3.02 -13.00 -0.36
CA ALA A 140 -3.81 -14.21 -0.58
C ALA A 140 -5.32 -13.92 -0.48
N GLY A 141 -5.76 -13.20 0.55
CA GLY A 141 -7.18 -12.83 0.69
C GLY A 141 -7.72 -11.97 -0.45
N LEU A 142 -6.91 -11.07 -1.00
CA LEU A 142 -7.31 -10.28 -2.17
C LEU A 142 -7.33 -11.11 -3.46
N PHE A 143 -6.34 -11.99 -3.64
CA PHE A 143 -6.31 -12.91 -4.78
C PHE A 143 -7.45 -13.94 -4.74
N GLU A 144 -7.84 -14.44 -3.56
CA GLU A 144 -9.01 -15.30 -3.37
C GLU A 144 -10.27 -14.62 -3.93
N LYS A 145 -10.52 -13.37 -3.54
CA LYS A 145 -11.65 -12.57 -4.02
C LYS A 145 -11.61 -12.33 -5.54
N LEU A 146 -10.42 -12.11 -6.11
CA LEU A 146 -10.25 -11.97 -7.56
C LEU A 146 -10.54 -13.28 -8.31
N VAL A 147 -10.13 -14.43 -7.77
CA VAL A 147 -10.45 -15.74 -8.33
C VAL A 147 -11.96 -16.03 -8.22
N GLU A 148 -12.61 -15.62 -7.13
CA GLU A 148 -14.07 -15.74 -7.01
C GLU A 148 -14.81 -14.91 -8.07
N TRP A 149 -14.33 -13.70 -8.39
CA TRP A 149 -14.94 -12.85 -9.42
C TRP A 149 -14.71 -13.35 -10.84
N THR A 150 -13.54 -13.90 -11.11
CA THR A 150 -13.16 -14.38 -12.44
C THR A 150 -12.55 -15.78 -12.33
N PRO A 151 -13.36 -16.81 -12.05
CA PRO A 151 -12.84 -18.14 -11.83
C PRO A 151 -12.09 -18.65 -13.06
N ALA A 152 -12.48 -18.30 -14.28
CA ALA A 152 -11.79 -18.77 -15.49
C ALA A 152 -10.40 -18.13 -15.76
N ARG A 153 -10.01 -17.08 -15.02
CA ARG A 153 -8.74 -16.36 -15.24
C ARG A 153 -7.56 -17.12 -14.62
N LEU A 154 -6.89 -17.93 -15.43
CA LEU A 154 -5.77 -18.76 -14.99
C LEU A 154 -4.57 -17.95 -14.51
N ASP A 155 -4.32 -16.77 -15.07
CA ASP A 155 -3.27 -15.85 -14.62
C ASP A 155 -3.46 -15.45 -13.15
N VAL A 156 -4.70 -15.17 -12.73
CA VAL A 156 -5.03 -14.83 -11.34
C VAL A 156 -4.93 -16.04 -10.43
N ARG A 157 -5.43 -17.21 -10.89
CA ARG A 157 -5.28 -18.48 -10.14
C ARG A 157 -3.80 -18.80 -9.91
N ARG A 158 -2.95 -18.59 -10.92
CA ARG A 158 -1.50 -18.77 -10.82
C ARG A 158 -0.89 -17.87 -9.77
N GLU A 159 -1.23 -16.57 -9.78
CA GLU A 159 -0.75 -15.65 -8.74
C GLU A 159 -1.24 -16.03 -7.33
N LEU A 160 -2.48 -16.51 -7.18
CA LEU A 160 -2.97 -17.03 -5.92
C LEU A 160 -2.19 -18.29 -5.48
N ALA A 161 -1.91 -19.19 -6.43
CA ALA A 161 -1.15 -20.41 -6.16
C ALA A 161 0.28 -20.10 -5.73
N GLU A 162 0.98 -19.21 -6.43
CA GLU A 162 2.30 -18.68 -6.03
C GLU A 162 2.25 -18.07 -4.63
N THR A 163 1.18 -17.33 -4.32
CA THR A 163 0.98 -16.71 -3.01
C THR A 163 0.76 -17.77 -1.91
N TYR A 164 0.00 -18.84 -2.18
CA TYR A 164 -0.15 -19.97 -1.26
C TYR A 164 1.15 -20.74 -1.08
N LEU A 165 1.95 -20.95 -2.13
CA LEU A 165 3.27 -21.57 -2.01
C LEU A 165 4.19 -20.74 -1.11
N ALA A 166 4.18 -19.42 -1.24
CA ALA A 166 4.92 -18.51 -0.35
C ALA A 166 4.43 -18.55 1.11
N LEU A 167 3.17 -18.96 1.35
CA LEU A 167 2.63 -19.25 2.69
C LEU A 167 2.91 -20.69 3.16
N GLY A 168 3.52 -21.54 2.34
CA GLY A 168 3.73 -22.96 2.60
C GLY A 168 2.49 -23.84 2.39
N ASP A 169 1.36 -23.29 1.92
CA ASP A 169 0.12 -24.02 1.70
C ASP A 169 0.05 -24.66 0.31
N ARG A 170 0.92 -25.65 0.08
CA ARG A 170 0.95 -26.44 -1.16
C ARG A 170 -0.37 -27.13 -1.49
N ARG A 171 -1.19 -27.41 -0.47
CA ARG A 171 -2.48 -28.09 -0.64
C ARG A 171 -3.49 -27.15 -1.29
N ARG A 172 -3.61 -25.90 -0.81
CA ARG A 172 -4.51 -24.92 -1.42
C ARG A 172 -4.02 -24.50 -2.81
N ALA A 173 -2.70 -24.39 -3.01
CA ALA A 173 -2.12 -24.13 -4.34
C ALA A 173 -2.58 -25.20 -5.38
N ARG A 174 -2.42 -26.49 -5.06
CA ARG A 174 -2.85 -27.60 -5.95
C ARG A 174 -4.35 -27.61 -6.22
N LYS A 175 -5.16 -27.30 -5.20
CA LYS A 175 -6.63 -27.29 -5.34
C LYS A 175 -7.13 -26.28 -6.36
N LEU A 176 -6.40 -25.20 -6.64
CA LEU A 176 -6.80 -24.19 -7.63
C LEU A 176 -6.87 -24.73 -9.07
N PHE A 177 -6.20 -25.86 -9.33
CA PHE A 177 -6.10 -26.45 -10.66
C PHE A 177 -6.61 -27.89 -10.73
N ALA A 178 -7.11 -28.44 -9.63
CA ALA A 178 -7.46 -29.86 -9.53
C ALA A 178 -8.75 -30.28 -10.26
N ALA A 179 -9.59 -29.35 -10.72
CA ALA A 179 -10.93 -29.68 -11.24
C ALA A 179 -11.35 -28.95 -12.53
N ASP A 180 -10.81 -27.77 -12.86
CA ASP A 180 -11.41 -26.88 -13.86
C ASP A 180 -10.35 -26.23 -14.77
N LEU A 181 -9.74 -27.01 -15.64
CA LEU A 181 -9.21 -26.47 -16.90
C LEU A 181 -10.28 -26.67 -17.97
N ALA A 182 -10.81 -25.56 -18.51
CA ALA A 182 -11.72 -25.63 -19.65
C ALA A 182 -10.98 -26.30 -20.82
N ARG A 183 -11.67 -27.17 -21.56
CA ARG A 183 -11.08 -27.90 -22.70
C ARG A 183 -10.53 -26.98 -23.79
N ASP A 184 -11.06 -25.76 -23.88
CA ASP A 184 -10.66 -24.74 -24.85
C ASP A 184 -9.66 -23.72 -24.26
N THR A 185 -9.03 -24.02 -23.12
CA THR A 185 -7.97 -23.18 -22.57
C THR A 185 -6.76 -23.22 -23.51
N ASP A 186 -6.25 -22.05 -23.89
CA ASP A 186 -5.02 -21.93 -24.65
C ASP A 186 -3.88 -22.72 -23.99
N VAL A 187 -3.16 -23.51 -24.79
CA VAL A 187 -2.04 -24.35 -24.35
C VAL A 187 -1.00 -23.54 -23.59
N GLU A 188 -0.70 -22.31 -24.00
CA GLU A 188 0.27 -21.46 -23.30
C GLU A 188 -0.14 -21.19 -21.84
N ASN A 189 -1.43 -20.91 -21.61
CA ASN A 189 -1.97 -20.68 -20.27
C ASN A 189 -2.05 -21.96 -19.43
N VAL A 190 -2.18 -23.13 -20.07
CA VAL A 190 -2.13 -24.43 -19.40
C VAL A 190 -0.72 -24.75 -18.93
N LEU A 191 0.30 -24.52 -19.78
CA LEU A 191 1.71 -24.79 -19.45
C LEU A 191 2.16 -24.00 -18.21
N ASP A 192 1.72 -22.75 -18.08
CA ASP A 192 2.02 -21.87 -16.95
C ASP A 192 1.52 -22.39 -15.59
N VAL A 193 0.56 -23.32 -15.59
CA VAL A 193 -0.05 -23.86 -14.36
C VAL A 193 0.30 -25.33 -14.07
N VAL A 194 0.96 -26.02 -15.01
CA VAL A 194 1.46 -27.40 -14.83
C VAL A 194 2.31 -27.58 -13.56
N PRO A 195 3.20 -26.64 -13.16
CA PRO A 195 4.02 -26.82 -11.94
C PRO A 195 3.21 -26.91 -10.64
N PHE A 196 1.92 -26.54 -10.67
CA PHE A 196 1.04 -26.53 -9.52
C PHE A 196 0.09 -27.73 -9.47
N MET A 197 0.12 -28.63 -10.45
CA MET A 197 -0.67 -29.87 -10.49
C MET A 197 0.08 -31.00 -9.79
#